data_AF-A0A2V9L043-F1
#
_entry.id   AF-A0A2V9L043-F1
#
_cell.length_a   1.000
_cell.length_b   1.000
_cell.length_c   1.000
_cell.angle_alpha   90.00
_cell.angle_beta   90.00
_cell.angle_gamma   90.00
#
_symmetry.space_group_name_H-M   'P 1'
#
loop_
_entity.id
_entity.type
_entity.pdbx_description
1 polymer ?
#
loop_
_entity_poly.entity_id
_entity_poly.type
_entity_poly.pdbx_seq_one_letter_code
_entity_poly.pdbx_strand_id
1 'polypeptide(L)'
;MRVCSSPDFSLALVFLVGVRSSAWGAQAAGTPIPHGTLELIAENEWIGAGHEFHLGLHFQLEKGWHIYWVNPGDSGEPPRVTWQLPADLSAGPMEWPAPRR
;
A
#
# COMPACT_ATOMS: atom_id res chain seq x y z
N MET A 1 14.98 -48.96 -37.04
CA MET A 1 14.64 -50.09 -36.16
C MET A 1 13.31 -49.74 -35.51
N ARG A 2 12.22 -50.44 -35.86
CA ARG A 2 10.89 -50.23 -35.25
C ARG A 2 10.79 -51.08 -33.99
N VAL A 3 10.26 -50.49 -32.92
CA VAL A 3 9.65 -51.25 -31.83
C VAL A 3 8.30 -50.60 -31.56
N CYS A 4 7.23 -51.39 -31.69
CA CYS A 4 5.89 -51.07 -31.21
C CYS A 4 5.64 -51.90 -29.94
N SER A 5 5.03 -51.30 -28.93
CA SER A 5 4.31 -52.00 -27.86
C SER A 5 3.27 -51.05 -27.27
N SER A 6 2.00 -51.29 -27.57
CA SER A 6 0.80 -50.80 -26.84
C SER A 6 0.51 -51.75 -25.66
N PRO A 7 -0.62 -51.69 -24.90
CA PRO A 7 -1.73 -50.72 -24.83
C PRO A 7 -2.15 -50.26 -23.40
N ASP A 8 -2.83 -49.11 -23.36
CA ASP A 8 -4.07 -48.69 -22.66
C ASP A 8 -4.40 -48.96 -21.17
N PHE A 9 -5.12 -47.96 -20.61
CA PHE A 9 -6.00 -47.90 -19.42
C PHE A 9 -5.41 -47.61 -18.02
N SER A 10 -5.63 -46.40 -17.49
CA SER A 10 -6.68 -46.16 -16.48
C SER A 10 -6.54 -44.80 -15.76
N LEU A 11 -7.70 -44.24 -15.41
CA LEU A 11 -7.94 -43.02 -14.65
C LEU A 11 -7.07 -42.90 -13.39
N ALA A 12 -6.46 -41.73 -13.21
CA ALA A 12 -6.48 -41.01 -11.94
C ALA A 12 -6.21 -39.53 -12.19
N LEU A 13 -7.29 -38.79 -12.41
CA LEU A 13 -7.34 -37.33 -12.39
C LEU A 13 -7.03 -36.87 -10.95
N VAL A 14 -5.77 -36.60 -10.63
CA VAL A 14 -5.42 -35.88 -9.39
C VAL A 14 -5.62 -34.40 -9.69
N PHE A 15 -6.82 -33.90 -9.43
CA PHE A 15 -7.04 -32.46 -9.27
C PHE A 15 -6.22 -32.02 -8.05
N LEU A 16 -5.00 -31.55 -8.30
CA LEU A 16 -4.23 -30.81 -7.33
C LEU A 16 -5.03 -29.52 -7.11
N VAL A 17 -5.91 -29.53 -6.10
CA VAL A 17 -6.51 -28.32 -5.55
C VAL A 17 -5.35 -27.55 -4.95
N GLY A 18 -4.66 -26.79 -5.80
CA GLY A 18 -3.73 -25.79 -5.37
C GLY A 18 -4.54 -24.82 -4.53
N VAL A 19 -4.34 -24.88 -3.20
CA VAL A 19 -4.71 -23.79 -2.31
C VAL A 19 -3.98 -22.58 -2.85
N ARG A 20 -4.68 -21.78 -3.67
CA ARG A 20 -4.22 -20.45 -4.02
C ARG A 20 -4.34 -19.66 -2.74
N SER A 21 -3.23 -19.57 -2.00
CA SER A 21 -3.06 -18.53 -0.99
C SER A 21 -3.24 -17.21 -1.72
N SER A 22 -4.45 -16.66 -1.64
CA SER A 22 -4.68 -15.27 -1.96
C SER A 22 -3.77 -14.49 -1.02
N ALA A 23 -2.63 -14.04 -1.52
CA ALA A 23 -1.91 -12.96 -0.87
C ALA A 23 -2.85 -11.76 -0.96
N TRP A 24 -3.67 -11.57 0.08
CA TRP A 24 -4.39 -10.33 0.27
C TRP A 24 -3.30 -9.27 0.41
N GLY A 25 -3.07 -8.48 -0.64
CA GLY A 25 -2.37 -7.22 -0.51
C GLY A 25 -3.12 -6.40 0.53
N ALA A 26 -2.46 -6.09 1.64
CA ALA A 26 -3.03 -5.27 2.68
C ALA A 26 -3.03 -3.82 2.19
N GLN A 27 -4.07 -3.43 1.46
CA GLN A 27 -4.35 -2.01 1.24
C GLN A 27 -4.95 -1.47 2.53
N ALA A 28 -4.34 -0.45 3.14
CA ALA A 28 -4.94 0.22 4.28
C ALA A 28 -6.26 0.87 3.83
N ALA A 29 -7.39 0.41 4.37
CA ALA A 29 -8.67 1.06 4.10
C ALA A 29 -8.62 2.51 4.62
N GLY A 30 -9.08 3.46 3.80
CA GLY A 30 -9.11 4.87 4.18
C GLY A 30 -9.86 5.10 5.49
N THR A 31 -9.23 5.83 6.41
CA THR A 31 -9.81 6.18 7.71
C THR A 31 -10.68 7.44 7.55
N PRO A 32 -11.97 7.39 7.92
CA PRO A 32 -12.81 8.59 7.92
C PRO A 32 -12.26 9.66 8.86
N ILE A 33 -12.23 10.90 8.38
CA ILE A 33 -11.90 12.10 9.15
C ILE A 33 -13.03 13.12 8.98
N PRO A 34 -13.10 14.17 9.82
CA PRO A 34 -14.01 15.27 9.54
C PRO A 34 -13.81 15.78 8.10
N HIS A 35 -14.91 15.78 7.34
CA HIS A 35 -14.94 16.26 5.96
C HIS A 35 -14.04 15.52 4.97
N GLY A 36 -13.79 14.23 5.17
CA GLY A 36 -13.07 13.43 4.19
C GLY A 36 -12.60 12.07 4.66
N THR A 37 -11.61 11.54 3.95
CA THR A 37 -10.88 10.34 4.31
C THR A 37 -9.38 10.57 4.28
N LEU A 38 -8.66 9.85 5.13
CA LEU A 38 -7.20 9.80 5.20
C LEU A 38 -6.74 8.37 4.96
N GLU A 39 -5.86 8.18 3.99
CA GLU A 39 -5.22 6.91 3.69
C GLU A 39 -3.70 7.05 3.75
N LEU A 40 -3.04 6.02 4.27
CA LEU A 40 -1.59 5.87 4.14
C LEU A 40 -1.31 5.04 2.90
N ILE A 41 -0.65 5.64 1.91
CA ILE A 41 -0.28 4.98 0.66
C ILE A 41 1.23 4.74 0.61
N ALA A 42 1.65 3.65 -0.02
CA ALA A 42 3.05 3.32 -0.24
C ALA A 42 3.41 3.45 -1.72
N GLU A 43 4.63 3.88 -2.00
CA GLU A 43 5.17 3.93 -3.36
C GLU A 43 5.25 2.53 -4.01
N ASN A 44 5.62 1.53 -3.21
CA ASN A 44 5.82 0.15 -3.65
C ASN A 44 5.04 -0.82 -2.75
N GLU A 45 4.57 -1.92 -3.34
CA GLU A 45 3.95 -3.03 -2.58
C GLU A 45 4.97 -3.81 -1.74
N TRP A 46 6.24 -3.79 -2.14
CA TRP A 46 7.34 -4.50 -1.50
C TRP A 46 8.59 -3.64 -1.47
N ILE A 47 9.33 -3.70 -0.37
CA ILE A 47 10.58 -2.96 -0.17
C ILE A 47 11.70 -3.97 0.07
N GLY A 48 12.79 -3.83 -0.70
CA GLY A 48 14.00 -4.60 -0.49
C GLY A 48 14.81 -4.05 0.68
N ALA A 49 15.54 -4.93 1.39
CA ALA A 49 16.42 -4.50 2.48
C ALA A 49 17.42 -3.43 1.98
N GLY A 50 17.63 -2.39 2.79
CA GLY A 50 18.56 -1.30 2.50
C GLY A 50 18.10 -0.31 1.42
N HIS A 51 16.86 -0.39 0.97
CA HIS A 51 16.29 0.57 0.02
C HIS A 51 15.39 1.57 0.73
N GLU A 52 15.51 2.84 0.34
CA GLU A 52 14.56 3.89 0.72
C GLU A 52 13.28 3.77 -0.10
N PHE A 53 12.17 4.20 0.49
CA PHE A 53 10.85 4.20 -0.16
C PHE A 53 10.00 5.33 0.42
N HIS A 54 9.02 5.79 -0.35
CA HIS A 54 8.11 6.83 0.11
C HIS A 54 6.80 6.26 0.65
N LEU A 55 6.31 6.90 1.72
CA LEU A 55 4.94 6.79 2.20
C LEU A 55 4.26 8.14 2.02
N GLY A 56 3.00 8.12 1.56
CA GLY A 56 2.18 9.31 1.37
C GLY A 56 0.96 9.32 2.29
N LEU A 57 0.65 10.49 2.84
CA LEU A 57 -0.66 10.74 3.42
C LEU A 57 -1.60 11.26 2.34
N HIS A 58 -2.59 10.46 1.97
CA HIS A 58 -3.57 10.80 0.95
C HIS A 58 -4.87 11.27 1.60
N PHE A 59 -5.13 12.57 1.52
CA PHE A 59 -6.37 13.20 1.99
C PHE A 59 -7.35 13.37 0.83
N GLN A 60 -8.55 12.81 0.96
CA GLN A 60 -9.67 13.06 0.05
C GLN A 60 -10.72 13.88 0.80
N LEU A 61 -10.79 15.17 0.50
CA LEU A 61 -11.64 16.12 1.24
C LEU A 61 -12.94 16.40 0.49
N GLU A 62 -14.00 16.66 1.25
CA GLU A 62 -15.25 17.20 0.74
C GLU A 62 -15.04 18.57 0.10
N LYS A 63 -15.95 18.94 -0.82
CA LYS A 63 -15.87 20.22 -1.52
C LYS A 63 -15.88 21.40 -0.54
N GLY A 64 -14.93 22.31 -0.71
CA GLY A 64 -14.78 23.52 0.12
C GLY A 64 -13.89 23.34 1.34
N TRP A 65 -13.50 22.11 1.66
CA TRP A 65 -12.59 21.80 2.75
C TRP A 65 -11.14 21.73 2.28
N HIS A 66 -10.25 22.23 3.14
CA HIS A 66 -8.83 22.32 2.86
C HIS A 66 -8.05 21.92 4.12
N ILE A 67 -6.86 21.34 3.92
CA ILE A 67 -5.88 21.12 4.97
C ILE A 67 -4.78 22.17 4.87
N TYR A 68 -4.19 22.50 6.01
CA TYR A 68 -3.12 23.49 6.06
C TYR A 68 -1.81 22.94 5.50
N TRP A 69 -1.09 23.81 4.79
CA TRP A 69 0.28 23.55 4.36
C TRP A 69 1.27 23.87 5.48
N VAL A 70 2.54 23.49 5.31
CA VAL A 70 3.60 23.64 6.34
C VAL A 70 3.72 25.05 6.91
N ASN A 71 3.37 26.08 6.13
CA ASN A 71 3.27 27.47 6.59
C ASN A 71 1.80 27.93 6.58
N PRO A 72 1.04 27.68 7.66
CA PRO A 72 -0.40 27.96 7.71
C PRO A 72 -0.78 29.43 7.98
N GLY A 73 0.19 30.29 8.28
CA GLY A 73 -0.08 31.60 8.89
C GLY A 73 -0.55 31.48 10.35
N ASP A 74 -1.18 32.53 10.88
CA ASP A 74 -1.45 32.68 12.32
C ASP A 74 -2.60 31.82 12.87
N SER A 75 -3.33 31.09 12.03
CA SER A 75 -4.58 30.43 12.42
C SER A 75 -4.69 28.96 12.02
N GLY A 76 -3.65 28.37 11.44
CA GLY A 76 -3.69 26.97 11.03
C GLY A 76 -2.64 26.10 11.71
N GLU A 77 -2.85 24.81 11.60
CA GLU A 77 -1.98 23.77 12.15
C GLU A 77 -1.76 22.74 11.05
N PRO A 78 -0.51 22.56 10.55
CA PRO A 78 -0.26 21.60 9.50
C PRO A 78 -0.42 20.17 10.06
N PRO A 79 -0.74 19.19 9.19
CA PRO A 79 -0.71 17.79 9.56
C PRO A 79 0.61 17.40 10.24
N ARG A 80 0.52 16.62 11.32
CA ARG A 80 1.66 16.01 11.99
C ARG A 80 1.57 14.50 11.91
N VAL A 81 2.74 13.87 11.83
CA VAL A 81 2.86 12.41 11.84
C VAL A 81 3.76 12.00 12.98
N THR A 82 3.30 11.01 13.76
CA THR A 82 4.12 10.33 14.75
C THR A 82 4.21 8.88 14.32
N TRP A 83 5.40 8.45 13.95
CA TRP A 83 5.63 7.10 13.45
C TRP A 83 5.87 6.12 14.60
N GLN A 84 5.30 4.93 14.49
CA GLN A 84 5.62 3.78 15.32
C GLN A 84 6.24 2.74 14.41
N LEU A 85 7.58 2.72 14.37
CA LEU A 85 8.35 1.87 13.46
C LEU A 85 9.09 0.78 14.23
N PRO A 86 9.30 -0.40 13.62
CA PRO A 86 10.28 -1.38 14.06
C PRO A 86 11.69 -0.78 14.19
N ALA A 87 12.55 -1.43 14.97
CA ALA A 87 13.88 -0.91 15.32
C ALA A 87 14.85 -0.77 14.11
N ASP A 88 14.59 -1.46 13.02
CA ASP A 88 15.36 -1.46 11.79
C ASP A 88 14.86 -0.45 10.74
N LEU A 89 13.76 0.26 11.03
CA LEU A 89 13.22 1.30 10.16
C LEU A 89 13.35 2.68 10.80
N SER A 90 13.56 3.69 9.95
CA SER A 90 13.55 5.09 10.34
C SER A 90 12.80 5.90 9.29
N ALA A 91 12.12 6.96 9.73
CA ALA A 91 11.44 7.89 8.84
C ALA A 91 12.26 9.17 8.69
N GLY A 92 12.41 9.63 7.45
CA GLY A 92 12.96 10.94 7.14
C GLY A 92 12.00 12.10 7.47
N PRO A 93 12.40 13.34 7.17
CA PRO A 93 11.53 14.51 7.32
C PRO A 93 10.28 14.39 6.43
N MET A 94 9.16 14.98 6.86
CA MET A 94 7.95 15.03 6.04
C MET A 94 8.14 15.96 4.85
N GLU A 95 7.88 15.43 3.66
CA GLU A 95 7.90 16.19 2.41
C GLU A 95 6.52 16.76 2.10
N TRP A 96 6.50 17.95 1.49
CA TRP A 96 5.28 18.69 1.23
C TRP A 96 5.15 18.99 -0.27
N PRO A 97 4.10 18.48 -0.95
CA PRO A 97 3.84 18.86 -2.33
C PRO A 97 3.52 20.36 -2.40
N ALA A 98 3.72 20.94 -3.58
CA ALA A 98 3.38 22.34 -3.83
C ALA A 98 1.88 22.56 -3.57
N PRO A 99 1.49 23.61 -2.83
CA PRO A 99 0.10 23.84 -2.49
C PRO A 99 -0.69 24.30 -3.71
N ARG A 100 -1.98 23.96 -3.73
CA ARG A 100 -2.96 24.50 -4.67
C ARG A 100 -3.93 25.41 -3.91
N ARG A 101 -4.38 26.47 -4.57
CA ARG A 101 -5.42 27.39 -4.05
C ARG A 101 -6.80 26.94 -4.52
#